data_AF-A0A9X8CP59-F1
#
_entry.id   AF-A0A9X8CP59-F1
#
_cell.length_a   1.000
_cell.length_b   1.000
_cell.length_c   1.000
_cell.angle_alpha   90.00
_cell.angle_beta   90.00
_cell.angle_gamma   90.00
#
_symmetry.space_group_name_H-M   'P 1'
#
loop_
_entity.id
_entity.type
_entity.pdbx_description
1 polymer ?
#
loop_
_entity_poly.entity_id
_entity_poly.type
_entity_poly.pdbx_seq_one_letter_code
_entity_poly.pdbx_strand_id
1 'polypeptide(L)'
;MDAFGGAPQAVASRSTERSAGKAGSAPVYSQLAALLREKIGLHEWAPGSRIPSEHELMARFGISRGTVRRAISELVDEGFLVQVRGSGTFVSERALSHPAGERSLSFGESLREQGKDFVTHVLEKRVIPAPADVAEHLRIQPGSPVLYLLRVRTVDGKPVICQEGWENLGECLGLEDADFSCETAFDAVERCSGRKITWSKVRYSASSAGERAEALGCGENDPVLVLRQTIGLADATVIEWGLTWLRAGQEVAGTSVQDGWLPTALAPALAPSERRRLSGLALDIRKTVVEFAHANPNMPFHLGGSLSAAEILAVLYGGVMRTGADGTPWEQRDRFVLSKGHASLALYPALLHAGLVSQEDIDRGLLGPNAVLFKHPRRDPARGIETSGGSLGMGLGYACGLAIAANRRASGSRVFCLLGDGECNEGSVWEAAALAGHMGLASLTVIVDVNGLQLDGPTAQILDTGSLAEKFRAFGFEAIEVDGHDVSALWSVLAPSHTRPRAVLAHTTKGKGLSFAENCVEWHDNKLTDELYARAVRELGREVGHV
;
A
#
# COMPACT_ATOMS: atom_id res chain seq x y z
N MET A 1 -78.40 -19.67 3.17
CA MET A 1 -77.54 -18.60 2.62
C MET A 1 -76.32 -18.50 3.52
N ASP A 2 -75.50 -19.56 3.65
CA ASP A 2 -74.59 -20.15 2.65
C ASP A 2 -73.62 -19.11 2.07
N ALA A 3 -72.32 -19.31 1.90
CA ALA A 3 -71.23 -20.11 2.49
C ALA A 3 -70.08 -20.05 1.45
N PHE A 4 -68.84 -20.31 1.90
CA PHE A 4 -67.61 -20.57 1.11
C PHE A 4 -66.98 -19.35 0.40
N GLY A 5 -65.67 -19.11 0.42
CA GLY A 5 -64.52 -20.00 0.58
C GLY A 5 -63.89 -20.28 -0.79
N GLY A 6 -62.64 -19.85 -1.05
CA GLY A 6 -61.93 -20.17 -2.30
C GLY A 6 -60.52 -19.57 -2.41
N ALA A 7 -59.54 -20.46 -2.57
CA ALA A 7 -58.09 -20.23 -2.69
C ALA A 7 -57.65 -19.60 -4.03
N PRO A 8 -56.38 -19.13 -4.18
CA PRO A 8 -55.89 -18.56 -5.44
C PRO A 8 -55.45 -19.65 -6.43
N GLN A 9 -55.93 -19.56 -7.68
CA GLN A 9 -55.45 -20.36 -8.82
C GLN A 9 -54.52 -19.55 -9.73
N ALA A 10 -53.58 -20.29 -10.30
CA ALA A 10 -52.44 -19.86 -11.10
C ALA A 10 -52.78 -19.02 -12.34
N VAL A 11 -51.91 -18.05 -12.64
CA VAL A 11 -51.82 -17.40 -13.95
C VAL A 11 -50.47 -17.74 -14.56
N ALA A 12 -50.53 -18.50 -15.66
CA ALA A 12 -49.41 -18.80 -16.53
C ALA A 12 -48.88 -17.50 -17.19
N SER A 13 -47.61 -17.16 -16.97
CA SER A 13 -46.95 -16.10 -17.71
C SER A 13 -46.38 -16.65 -19.01
N ARG A 14 -47.00 -16.25 -20.13
CA ARG A 14 -46.41 -16.34 -21.48
C ARG A 14 -45.13 -15.51 -21.51
N SER A 15 -44.02 -16.16 -21.86
CA SER A 15 -42.73 -15.52 -22.15
C SER A 15 -42.84 -14.71 -23.43
N THR A 16 -42.80 -13.39 -23.32
CA THR A 16 -42.58 -12.47 -24.43
C THR A 16 -41.10 -12.42 -24.77
N GLU A 17 -40.80 -12.70 -26.03
CA GLU A 17 -39.50 -12.49 -26.66
C GLU A 17 -39.05 -11.04 -26.49
N ARG A 18 -37.89 -10.85 -25.86
CA ARG A 18 -37.09 -9.62 -25.96
C ARG A 18 -35.70 -10.00 -26.44
N SER A 19 -35.26 -9.30 -27.48
CA SER A 19 -33.96 -9.43 -28.13
C SER A 19 -32.81 -9.22 -27.15
N ALA A 20 -31.89 -10.18 -27.10
CA ALA A 20 -30.68 -10.12 -26.30
C ALA A 20 -29.48 -9.69 -27.17
N GLY A 21 -28.98 -8.48 -26.91
CA GLY A 21 -27.61 -8.06 -27.24
C GLY A 21 -26.63 -8.48 -26.12
N LYS A 22 -25.44 -8.94 -26.52
CA LYS A 22 -24.41 -9.61 -25.72
C LYS A 22 -23.78 -8.77 -24.58
N ALA A 23 -23.60 -9.39 -23.41
CA ALA A 23 -22.46 -9.21 -22.49
C ALA A 23 -22.31 -10.40 -21.51
N GLY A 24 -21.15 -11.09 -21.51
CA GLY A 24 -20.51 -11.58 -20.28
C GLY A 24 -20.67 -13.02 -19.77
N SER A 25 -20.97 -14.06 -20.57
CA SER A 25 -20.83 -15.45 -20.07
C SER A 25 -19.38 -15.95 -20.25
N ALA A 26 -18.75 -16.46 -19.17
CA ALA A 26 -17.39 -17.01 -19.23
C ALA A 26 -17.22 -18.07 -20.36
N PRO A 27 -16.03 -18.27 -20.92
CA PRO A 27 -15.82 -19.30 -21.94
C PRO A 27 -16.26 -20.70 -21.47
N VAL A 28 -16.84 -21.50 -22.36
CA VAL A 28 -17.43 -22.81 -22.03
C VAL A 28 -16.42 -23.77 -21.37
N TYR A 29 -15.14 -23.70 -21.75
CA TYR A 29 -14.10 -24.52 -21.10
C TYR A 29 -13.87 -24.10 -19.65
N SER A 30 -13.88 -22.79 -19.34
CA SER A 30 -13.70 -22.26 -17.99
C SER A 30 -14.88 -22.62 -17.09
N GLN A 31 -16.10 -22.66 -17.64
CA GLN A 31 -17.28 -23.14 -16.93
C GLN A 31 -17.16 -24.64 -16.59
N LEU A 32 -16.69 -25.45 -17.54
CA LEU A 32 -16.43 -26.88 -17.30
C LEU A 32 -15.30 -27.10 -16.28
N ALA A 33 -14.21 -26.32 -16.36
CA ALA A 33 -13.10 -26.37 -15.41
C ALA A 33 -13.58 -26.02 -13.99
N ALA A 34 -14.39 -24.97 -13.84
CA ALA A 34 -15.00 -24.60 -12.56
C ALA A 34 -15.88 -25.72 -11.98
N LEU A 35 -16.72 -26.34 -12.81
CA LEU A 35 -17.58 -27.43 -12.38
C LEU A 35 -16.80 -28.68 -11.97
N LEU A 36 -15.76 -29.05 -12.73
CA LEU A 36 -14.89 -30.17 -12.38
C LEU A 36 -14.10 -29.87 -11.10
N ARG A 37 -13.63 -28.64 -10.90
CA ARG A 37 -12.96 -28.17 -9.68
C ARG A 37 -13.87 -28.28 -8.46
N GLU A 38 -15.12 -27.85 -8.59
CA GLU A 38 -16.15 -27.99 -7.55
C GLU A 38 -16.38 -29.45 -7.19
N LYS A 39 -16.52 -30.35 -8.17
CA LYS A 39 -16.68 -31.79 -7.94
C LYS A 39 -15.50 -32.45 -7.24
N ILE A 40 -14.28 -32.04 -7.59
CA ILE A 40 -13.05 -32.48 -6.90
C ILE A 40 -13.05 -31.97 -5.45
N GLY A 41 -13.41 -30.70 -5.23
CA GLY A 41 -13.49 -30.08 -3.91
C GLY A 41 -14.57 -30.68 -3.00
N LEU A 42 -15.69 -31.14 -3.58
CA LEU A 42 -16.75 -31.89 -2.88
C LEU A 42 -16.43 -33.37 -2.68
N HIS A 43 -15.23 -33.82 -3.08
CA HIS A 43 -14.79 -35.21 -2.99
C HIS A 43 -15.70 -36.21 -3.74
N GLU A 44 -16.37 -35.79 -4.83
CA GLU A 44 -17.07 -36.74 -5.71
C GLU A 44 -16.09 -37.72 -6.38
N TRP A 45 -14.84 -37.29 -6.55
CA TRP A 45 -13.70 -38.13 -6.96
C TRP A 45 -12.60 -37.99 -5.90
N ALA A 46 -12.28 -39.11 -5.23
CA ALA A 46 -11.22 -39.14 -4.22
C ALA A 46 -9.84 -38.85 -4.84
N PRO A 47 -8.88 -38.28 -4.10
CA PRO A 47 -7.49 -38.21 -4.53
C PRO A 47 -6.98 -39.57 -5.03
N GLY A 48 -6.24 -39.58 -6.14
CA GLY A 48 -5.76 -40.81 -6.80
C GLY A 48 -6.80 -41.52 -7.66
N SER A 49 -8.09 -41.16 -7.58
CA SER A 49 -9.13 -41.76 -8.41
C SER A 49 -9.17 -41.19 -9.83
N ARG A 50 -9.60 -42.03 -10.78
CA ARG A 50 -9.73 -41.66 -12.19
C ARG A 50 -11.00 -40.85 -12.42
N ILE A 51 -10.89 -39.69 -13.06
CA ILE A 51 -12.07 -38.93 -13.52
C ILE A 51 -12.62 -39.53 -14.82
N PRO A 52 -13.88 -39.20 -15.22
CA PRO A 52 -14.40 -39.61 -16.51
C PRO A 52 -13.48 -39.19 -17.68
N SER A 53 -13.39 -40.04 -18.68
CA SER A 53 -12.59 -39.81 -19.90
C SER A 53 -13.09 -38.60 -20.69
N GLU A 54 -12.25 -38.07 -21.59
CA GLU A 54 -12.64 -36.97 -22.51
C GLU A 54 -13.97 -37.27 -23.21
N HIS A 55 -14.16 -38.50 -23.69
CA HIS A 55 -15.37 -38.92 -24.40
C HIS A 55 -16.61 -38.91 -23.48
N GLU A 56 -16.48 -39.39 -22.25
CA GLU A 56 -17.57 -39.40 -21.27
C GLU A 56 -17.95 -37.98 -20.84
N LEU A 57 -16.97 -37.09 -20.67
CA LEU A 57 -17.21 -35.68 -20.37
C LEU A 57 -17.88 -34.96 -21.54
N MET A 58 -17.48 -35.24 -22.79
CA MET A 58 -18.15 -34.73 -23.98
C MET A 58 -19.62 -35.16 -24.02
N ALA A 59 -19.90 -36.45 -23.82
CA ALA A 59 -21.26 -36.99 -23.82
C ALA A 59 -22.11 -36.44 -22.67
N ARG A 60 -21.53 -36.32 -21.48
CA ARG A 60 -22.24 -35.89 -20.27
C ARG A 60 -22.62 -34.41 -20.30
N PHE A 61 -21.76 -33.56 -20.85
CA PHE A 61 -21.95 -32.11 -20.82
C PHE A 61 -22.32 -31.52 -22.18
N GLY A 62 -22.35 -32.32 -23.25
CA GLY A 62 -22.65 -31.85 -24.61
C GLY A 62 -21.57 -30.92 -25.18
N ILE A 63 -20.32 -31.07 -24.73
CA ILE A 63 -19.21 -30.16 -25.02
C ILE A 63 -18.26 -30.78 -26.06
N SER A 64 -17.66 -29.94 -26.92
CA SER A 64 -16.69 -30.39 -27.92
C SER A 64 -15.40 -30.92 -27.28
N ARG A 65 -14.72 -31.86 -27.96
CA ARG A 65 -13.47 -32.46 -27.48
C ARG A 65 -12.39 -31.42 -27.17
N GLY A 66 -12.25 -30.39 -27.99
CA GLY A 66 -11.27 -29.33 -27.78
C GLY A 66 -11.52 -28.53 -26.50
N THR A 67 -12.79 -28.25 -26.20
CA THR A 67 -13.20 -27.54 -24.98
C THR A 67 -13.00 -28.40 -23.73
N VAL A 68 -13.30 -29.71 -23.80
CA VAL A 68 -13.02 -30.65 -22.70
C VAL A 68 -11.52 -30.78 -22.44
N ARG A 69 -10.71 -30.92 -23.49
CA ARG A 69 -9.24 -30.97 -23.37
C ARG A 69 -8.67 -29.73 -22.71
N ARG A 70 -9.14 -28.56 -23.12
CA ARG A 70 -8.72 -27.29 -22.54
C ARG A 70 -9.07 -27.18 -21.06
N ALA A 71 -10.28 -27.58 -20.66
CA ALA A 71 -10.69 -27.60 -19.26
C ALA A 71 -9.85 -28.59 -18.42
N ILE A 72 -9.53 -29.77 -18.97
CA ILE A 72 -8.65 -30.73 -18.30
C ILE A 72 -7.23 -30.18 -18.20
N SER A 73 -6.70 -29.57 -19.26
CA SER A 73 -5.36 -28.96 -19.25
C SER A 73 -5.26 -27.87 -18.18
N GLU A 74 -6.26 -27.00 -18.07
CA GLU A 74 -6.34 -25.97 -17.02
C GLU A 74 -6.27 -26.58 -15.61
N LEU A 75 -6.98 -27.69 -15.36
CA LEU A 75 -6.98 -28.37 -14.07
C LEU A 75 -5.70 -29.20 -13.82
N VAL A 76 -5.06 -29.70 -14.87
CA VAL A 76 -3.74 -30.34 -14.78
C VAL A 76 -2.69 -29.29 -14.44
N ASP A 77 -2.75 -28.13 -15.11
CA ASP A 77 -1.90 -26.99 -14.82
C ASP A 77 -2.09 -26.57 -13.36
N GLU A 78 -3.33 -26.33 -12.92
CA GLU A 78 -3.66 -25.99 -11.53
C GLU A 78 -3.29 -27.06 -10.49
N GLY A 79 -2.92 -28.26 -10.93
CA GLY A 79 -2.51 -29.36 -10.06
C GLY A 79 -3.67 -30.15 -9.47
N PHE A 80 -4.92 -29.84 -9.82
CA PHE A 80 -6.08 -30.63 -9.40
C PHE A 80 -6.10 -32.02 -10.07
N LEU A 81 -5.54 -32.14 -11.28
CA LEU A 81 -5.51 -33.37 -12.06
C LEU A 81 -4.09 -33.76 -12.49
N VAL A 82 -3.87 -35.04 -12.74
CA VAL A 82 -2.64 -35.59 -13.35
C VAL A 82 -3.04 -36.50 -14.51
N GLN A 83 -2.42 -36.32 -15.68
CA GLN A 83 -2.61 -37.20 -16.82
C GLN A 83 -1.50 -38.26 -16.88
N VAL A 84 -1.90 -39.53 -16.90
CA VAL A 84 -1.00 -40.67 -17.08
C VAL A 84 -1.21 -41.23 -18.48
N ARG A 85 -0.17 -41.17 -19.31
CA ARG A 85 -0.22 -41.63 -20.69
C ARG A 85 -0.72 -43.07 -20.77
N GLY A 86 -1.79 -43.30 -21.55
CA GLY A 86 -2.42 -44.61 -21.71
C GLY A 86 -3.35 -45.06 -20.56
N SER A 87 -3.33 -44.38 -19.41
CA SER A 87 -4.09 -44.80 -18.21
C SER A 87 -5.25 -43.86 -17.87
N GLY A 88 -5.22 -42.61 -18.33
CA GLY A 88 -6.31 -41.63 -18.17
C GLY A 88 -5.91 -40.40 -17.34
N THR A 89 -6.92 -39.67 -16.85
CA THR A 89 -6.75 -38.49 -16.00
C THR A 89 -7.20 -38.81 -14.58
N PHE A 90 -6.38 -38.46 -13.59
CA PHE A 90 -6.58 -38.80 -12.18
C PHE A 90 -6.61 -37.54 -11.32
N VAL A 91 -7.33 -37.57 -10.20
CA VAL A 91 -7.29 -36.51 -9.18
C VAL A 91 -5.94 -36.55 -8.49
N SER A 92 -5.26 -35.41 -8.41
CA SER A 92 -3.92 -35.33 -7.81
C SER A 92 -3.96 -35.70 -6.32
N GLU A 93 -3.03 -36.55 -5.88
CA GLU A 93 -2.87 -36.93 -4.46
C GLU A 93 -2.21 -35.84 -3.61
N ARG A 94 -1.59 -34.84 -4.25
CA ARG A 94 -0.91 -33.73 -3.58
C ARG A 94 -0.96 -32.48 -4.46
N ALA A 95 -1.89 -31.58 -4.19
CA ALA A 95 -1.81 -30.20 -4.68
C ALA A 95 -2.23 -29.24 -3.57
N LEU A 96 -1.37 -29.11 -2.57
CA LEU A 96 -1.35 -27.96 -1.68
C LEU A 96 -0.77 -26.76 -2.46
N SER A 97 -1.55 -26.16 -3.36
CA SER A 97 -1.18 -24.90 -4.00
C SER A 97 -1.41 -23.76 -3.01
N HIS A 98 -0.34 -23.18 -2.48
CA HIS A 98 -0.40 -22.00 -1.62
C HIS A 98 -0.06 -20.74 -2.45
N PRO A 99 -0.77 -19.62 -2.30
CA PRO A 99 -0.35 -18.34 -2.86
C PRO A 99 1.05 -18.01 -2.35
N ALA A 100 2.03 -17.90 -3.26
CA ALA A 100 3.33 -17.34 -2.96
C ALA A 100 3.22 -15.81 -3.02
N GLY A 101 3.76 -15.11 -2.02
CA GLY A 101 3.61 -13.67 -1.83
C GLY A 101 4.12 -12.78 -2.99
N GLU A 102 3.93 -11.48 -2.83
CA GLU A 102 4.37 -10.47 -3.81
C GLU A 102 5.89 -10.51 -4.03
N ARG A 103 6.32 -10.47 -5.29
CA ARG A 103 7.75 -10.52 -5.69
C ARG A 103 8.03 -9.46 -6.75
N SER A 104 9.28 -8.98 -6.80
CA SER A 104 9.80 -8.21 -7.93
C SER A 104 9.56 -8.99 -9.23
N LEU A 105 9.03 -8.30 -10.24
CA LEU A 105 8.56 -8.90 -11.49
C LEU A 105 9.72 -9.45 -12.34
N SER A 106 10.92 -8.87 -12.20
CA SER A 106 12.14 -9.28 -12.89
C SER A 106 13.16 -9.95 -11.97
N PHE A 107 13.61 -11.16 -12.34
CA PHE A 107 14.69 -11.84 -11.63
C PHE A 107 16.03 -11.08 -11.71
N GLY A 108 16.27 -10.36 -12.81
CA GLY A 108 17.50 -9.58 -12.97
C GLY A 108 17.57 -8.41 -12.00
N GLU A 109 16.43 -7.77 -11.75
CA GLU A 109 16.31 -6.74 -10.72
C GLU A 109 16.56 -7.34 -9.34
N SER A 110 15.99 -8.53 -9.05
CA SER A 110 16.22 -9.22 -7.78
C SER A 110 17.70 -9.53 -7.49
N LEU A 111 18.51 -9.86 -8.50
CA LEU A 111 19.96 -10.03 -8.32
C LEU A 111 20.69 -8.71 -8.04
N ARG A 112 20.29 -7.62 -8.71
CA ARG A 112 20.86 -6.28 -8.46
C ARG A 112 20.52 -5.76 -7.07
N GLU A 113 19.28 -5.97 -6.61
CA GLU A 113 18.83 -5.63 -5.25
C GLU A 113 19.66 -6.35 -4.18
N GLN A 114 20.13 -7.56 -4.47
CA GLN A 114 21.03 -8.33 -3.59
C GLN A 114 22.52 -7.94 -3.72
N GLY A 115 22.83 -6.90 -4.51
CA GLY A 115 24.20 -6.46 -4.77
C GLY A 115 25.05 -7.48 -5.53
N LYS A 116 24.41 -8.36 -6.32
CA LYS A 116 25.10 -9.37 -7.14
C LYS A 116 25.21 -8.89 -8.58
N ASP A 117 26.45 -8.69 -9.01
CA ASP A 117 26.75 -8.49 -10.43
C ASP A 117 26.49 -9.77 -11.21
N PHE A 118 25.88 -9.64 -12.39
CA PHE A 118 25.64 -10.76 -13.29
C PHE A 118 25.87 -10.36 -14.74
N VAL A 119 26.18 -11.36 -15.56
CA VAL A 119 26.31 -11.22 -17.01
C VAL A 119 25.23 -12.05 -17.68
N THR A 120 24.49 -11.45 -18.62
CA THR A 120 23.51 -12.15 -19.46
C THR A 120 24.14 -12.59 -20.77
N HIS A 121 24.07 -13.88 -21.05
CA HIS A 121 24.48 -14.48 -22.33
C HIS A 121 23.21 -14.86 -23.10
N VAL A 122 22.99 -14.25 -24.27
CA VAL A 122 21.89 -14.63 -25.17
C VAL A 122 22.37 -15.80 -26.01
N LEU A 123 21.82 -17.00 -25.75
CA LEU A 123 22.18 -18.22 -26.47
C LEU A 123 21.43 -18.32 -27.79
N GLU A 124 20.17 -17.89 -27.80
CA GLU A 124 19.33 -17.91 -28.98
C GLU A 124 18.35 -16.73 -28.97
N LYS A 125 18.18 -16.10 -30.13
CA LYS A 125 17.20 -15.04 -30.37
C LYS A 125 16.69 -15.16 -31.80
N ARG A 126 15.39 -15.36 -31.98
CA ARG A 126 14.78 -15.44 -33.31
C ARG A 126 13.29 -15.13 -33.28
N VAL A 127 12.79 -14.60 -34.38
CA VAL A 127 11.35 -14.46 -34.61
C VAL A 127 10.82 -15.76 -35.19
N ILE A 128 9.82 -16.36 -34.55
CA ILE A 128 9.20 -17.60 -34.99
C ILE A 128 7.67 -17.48 -35.00
N PRO A 129 6.96 -18.26 -35.82
CA PRO A 129 5.51 -18.40 -35.68
C PRO A 129 5.19 -19.09 -34.35
N ALA A 130 4.28 -18.52 -33.57
CA ALA A 130 3.92 -19.03 -32.24
C ALA A 130 3.43 -20.49 -32.33
N PRO A 131 4.11 -21.44 -31.65
CA PRO A 131 3.59 -22.78 -31.41
C PRO A 131 2.21 -22.74 -30.75
N ALA A 132 1.40 -23.80 -30.92
CA ALA A 132 0.02 -23.81 -30.44
C ALA A 132 -0.11 -23.62 -28.92
N ASP A 133 0.81 -24.21 -28.15
CA ASP A 133 0.92 -24.08 -26.70
C ASP A 133 1.37 -22.68 -26.28
N VAL A 134 2.38 -22.12 -26.95
CA VAL A 134 2.83 -20.73 -26.73
C VAL A 134 1.69 -19.74 -27.00
N ALA A 135 0.99 -19.93 -28.13
CA ALA A 135 -0.11 -19.06 -28.53
C ALA A 135 -1.28 -19.10 -27.52
N GLU A 136 -1.57 -20.27 -26.96
CA GLU A 136 -2.58 -20.41 -25.90
C GLU A 136 -2.20 -19.61 -24.64
N HIS A 137 -0.95 -19.71 -24.18
CA HIS A 137 -0.47 -18.98 -23.00
C HIS A 137 -0.42 -17.48 -23.22
N LEU A 138 0.02 -17.03 -24.39
CA LEU A 138 0.06 -15.62 -24.79
C LEU A 138 -1.31 -15.08 -25.20
N ARG A 139 -2.33 -15.94 -25.35
CA ARG A 139 -3.68 -15.59 -25.81
C ARG A 139 -3.69 -14.91 -27.19
N ILE A 140 -2.80 -15.36 -28.07
CA ILE A 140 -2.70 -14.93 -29.48
C ILE A 140 -3.15 -16.05 -30.41
N GLN A 141 -3.23 -15.77 -31.72
CA GLN A 141 -3.52 -16.81 -32.69
C GLN A 141 -2.30 -17.71 -32.91
N PRO A 142 -2.46 -19.04 -33.03
CA PRO A 142 -1.37 -19.91 -33.45
C PRO A 142 -0.76 -19.42 -34.77
N GLY A 143 0.56 -19.37 -34.82
CA GLY A 143 1.31 -18.83 -35.96
C GLY A 143 1.54 -17.32 -35.95
N SER A 144 0.94 -16.55 -35.03
CA SER A 144 1.30 -15.14 -34.82
C SER A 144 2.82 -15.00 -34.53
N PRO A 145 3.48 -13.93 -35.00
CA PRO A 145 4.91 -13.76 -34.78
C PRO A 145 5.20 -13.54 -33.28
N VAL A 146 6.17 -14.29 -32.76
CA VAL A 146 6.70 -14.14 -31.39
C VAL A 146 8.21 -14.07 -31.44
N LEU A 147 8.81 -13.32 -30.52
CA LEU A 147 10.24 -13.33 -30.31
C LEU A 147 10.58 -14.43 -29.32
N TYR A 148 11.31 -15.43 -29.78
CA TYR A 148 11.87 -16.47 -28.92
C TYR A 148 13.23 -16.04 -28.40
N LEU A 149 13.44 -16.20 -27.09
CA LEU A 149 14.68 -15.87 -26.40
C LEU A 149 15.11 -17.02 -25.49
N LEU A 150 16.34 -17.51 -25.67
CA LEU A 150 17.02 -18.40 -24.74
C LEU A 150 18.25 -17.69 -24.19
N ARG A 151 18.34 -17.59 -22.87
CA ARG A 151 19.38 -16.83 -22.17
C ARG A 151 19.92 -17.60 -20.97
N VAL A 152 21.19 -17.36 -20.67
CA VAL A 152 21.82 -17.83 -19.43
C VAL A 152 22.39 -16.63 -18.70
N ARG A 153 22.15 -16.56 -17.39
CA ARG A 153 22.81 -15.58 -16.53
C ARG A 153 23.89 -16.25 -15.70
N THR A 154 25.01 -15.56 -15.60
CA THR A 154 26.18 -16.00 -14.83
C THR A 154 26.48 -15.01 -13.72
N VAL A 155 26.84 -15.52 -12.54
CA VAL A 155 27.35 -14.75 -11.39
C VAL A 155 28.71 -15.34 -11.05
N ASP A 156 29.73 -14.49 -10.92
CA ASP A 156 31.13 -14.92 -10.74
C ASP A 156 31.57 -15.97 -11.78
N GLY A 157 31.12 -15.82 -13.03
CA GLY A 157 31.42 -16.71 -14.15
C GLY A 157 30.69 -18.06 -14.13
N LYS A 158 29.83 -18.33 -13.13
CA LYS A 158 29.08 -19.59 -13.02
C LYS A 158 27.63 -19.41 -13.48
N PRO A 159 27.07 -20.31 -14.31
CA PRO A 159 25.67 -20.26 -14.71
C PRO A 159 24.78 -20.50 -13.49
N VAL A 160 23.85 -19.57 -13.28
CA VAL A 160 22.91 -19.58 -12.17
C VAL A 160 21.47 -19.77 -12.63
N ILE A 161 21.16 -19.30 -13.84
CA ILE A 161 19.80 -19.26 -14.38
C ILE A 161 19.87 -19.56 -15.88
N CYS A 162 18.97 -20.41 -16.35
CA CYS A 162 18.63 -20.54 -17.76
C CYS A 162 17.18 -20.09 -17.95
N GLN A 163 16.93 -19.18 -18.89
CA GLN A 163 15.61 -18.61 -19.16
C GLN A 163 15.25 -18.80 -20.62
N GLU A 164 14.06 -19.32 -20.86
CA GLU A 164 13.43 -19.46 -22.16
C GLU A 164 12.13 -18.66 -22.15
N GLY A 165 11.91 -17.82 -23.16
CA GLY A 165 10.77 -16.93 -23.21
C GLY A 165 10.26 -16.69 -24.62
N TRP A 166 8.96 -16.44 -24.71
CA TRP A 166 8.26 -16.05 -25.92
C TRP A 166 7.55 -14.72 -25.68
N GLU A 167 7.91 -13.71 -26.47
CA GLU A 167 7.34 -12.37 -26.39
C GLU A 167 6.34 -12.13 -27.52
N ASN A 168 5.23 -11.49 -27.20
CA ASN A 168 4.19 -11.12 -28.16
C ASN A 168 4.62 -9.90 -29.00
N LEU A 169 5.21 -10.15 -30.17
CA LEU A 169 5.66 -9.09 -31.08
C LEU A 169 4.52 -8.24 -31.64
N GLY A 170 3.31 -8.78 -31.74
CA GLY A 170 2.14 -8.01 -32.18
C GLY A 170 1.84 -6.80 -31.27
N GLU A 171 2.20 -6.92 -29.99
CA GLU A 171 1.99 -5.90 -28.98
C GLU A 171 3.27 -5.08 -28.68
N CYS A 172 4.43 -5.58 -29.10
CA CYS A 172 5.75 -5.04 -28.83
C CYS A 172 6.58 -4.94 -30.13
N LEU A 173 6.14 -4.09 -31.06
CA LEU A 173 6.83 -3.90 -32.34
C LEU A 173 8.25 -3.33 -32.13
N GLY A 174 9.25 -3.90 -32.82
CA GLY A 174 10.65 -3.49 -32.71
C GLY A 174 11.40 -4.12 -31.52
N LEU A 175 10.75 -5.02 -30.79
CA LEU A 175 11.38 -5.77 -29.70
C LEU A 175 12.47 -6.73 -30.22
N GLU A 176 12.32 -7.21 -31.46
CA GLU A 176 13.31 -8.00 -32.18
C GLU A 176 14.63 -7.27 -32.42
N ASP A 177 14.67 -5.94 -32.34
CA ASP A 177 15.88 -5.13 -32.51
C ASP A 177 16.61 -4.86 -31.18
N ALA A 178 15.99 -5.18 -30.04
CA ALA A 178 16.56 -4.91 -28.71
C ALA A 178 17.78 -5.79 -28.40
N ASP A 179 18.80 -5.23 -27.76
CA ASP A 179 19.96 -5.98 -27.28
C ASP A 179 19.77 -6.45 -25.83
N PHE A 180 19.27 -7.67 -25.67
CA PHE A 180 19.01 -8.29 -24.36
C PHE A 180 20.26 -8.71 -23.58
N SER A 181 21.46 -8.46 -24.10
CA SER A 181 22.70 -8.57 -23.32
C SER A 181 22.92 -7.36 -22.40
N CYS A 182 22.40 -6.19 -22.80
CA CYS A 182 22.57 -4.91 -22.11
C CYS A 182 21.25 -4.35 -21.55
N GLU A 183 20.16 -4.51 -22.29
CA GLU A 183 18.82 -4.06 -21.92
C GLU A 183 18.03 -5.19 -21.23
N THR A 184 17.19 -4.84 -20.25
CA THR A 184 16.30 -5.84 -19.63
C THR A 184 15.10 -6.13 -20.54
N ALA A 185 14.53 -7.34 -20.44
CA ALA A 185 13.33 -7.67 -21.21
C ALA A 185 12.15 -6.76 -20.87
N PHE A 186 12.03 -6.35 -19.61
CA PHE A 186 10.98 -5.47 -19.12
C PHE A 186 11.09 -4.07 -19.73
N ASP A 187 12.28 -3.47 -19.66
CA ASP A 187 12.53 -2.14 -20.25
C ASP A 187 12.23 -2.15 -21.75
N ALA A 188 12.68 -3.19 -22.46
CA ALA A 188 12.46 -3.33 -23.88
C ALA A 188 10.96 -3.50 -24.22
N VAL A 189 10.24 -4.33 -23.47
CA VAL A 189 8.78 -4.53 -23.63
C VAL A 189 8.01 -3.25 -23.33
N GLU A 190 8.29 -2.55 -22.24
CA GLU A 190 7.60 -1.30 -21.90
C GLU A 190 7.89 -0.19 -22.92
N ARG A 191 9.13 -0.11 -23.41
CA ARG A 191 9.54 0.83 -24.46
C ARG A 191 8.83 0.55 -25.78
N CYS A 192 8.81 -0.70 -26.23
CA CYS A 192 8.22 -1.09 -27.50
C CYS A 192 6.68 -1.08 -27.48
N SER A 193 6.06 -1.45 -26.36
CA SER A 193 4.60 -1.46 -26.22
C SER A 193 4.01 -0.11 -25.83
N GLY A 194 4.83 0.82 -25.30
CA GLY A 194 4.39 2.09 -24.73
C GLY A 194 3.54 1.94 -23.47
N ARG A 195 3.47 0.74 -22.87
CA ARG A 195 2.59 0.37 -21.77
C ARG A 195 3.40 -0.21 -20.61
N LYS A 196 2.87 -0.05 -19.40
CA LYS A 196 3.50 -0.58 -18.18
C LYS A 196 3.13 -2.02 -17.93
N ILE A 197 4.12 -2.82 -17.53
CA ILE A 197 3.91 -4.16 -16.97
C ILE A 197 3.38 -3.98 -15.54
N THR A 198 2.25 -4.60 -15.21
CA THR A 198 1.61 -4.40 -13.90
C THR A 198 1.37 -5.69 -13.13
N TRP A 199 1.46 -6.85 -13.78
CA TRP A 199 1.23 -8.12 -13.12
C TRP A 199 2.08 -9.24 -13.71
N SER A 200 2.37 -10.23 -12.87
CA SER A 200 2.87 -11.53 -13.32
C SER A 200 2.20 -12.64 -12.53
N LYS A 201 2.06 -13.81 -13.16
CA LYS A 201 1.62 -15.05 -12.52
C LYS A 201 2.76 -16.05 -12.60
N VAL A 202 3.24 -16.53 -11.45
CA VAL A 202 4.36 -17.46 -11.38
C VAL A 202 3.92 -18.77 -10.73
N ARG A 203 4.37 -19.90 -11.28
CA ARG A 203 4.24 -21.23 -10.69
C ARG A 203 5.60 -21.89 -10.54
N TYR A 204 5.84 -22.46 -9.37
CA TYR A 204 7.07 -23.18 -9.03
C TYR A 204 6.84 -24.69 -9.15
N SER A 205 7.80 -25.40 -9.72
CA SER A 205 7.83 -26.86 -9.78
C SER A 205 9.27 -27.38 -9.74
N ALA A 206 9.50 -28.54 -9.13
CA ALA A 206 10.80 -29.21 -9.22
C ALA A 206 10.86 -30.12 -10.47
N SER A 207 12.01 -30.17 -11.13
CA SER A 207 12.28 -31.03 -12.29
C SER A 207 13.75 -31.48 -12.30
N SER A 208 14.12 -32.38 -13.20
CA SER A 208 15.52 -32.59 -13.62
C SER A 208 15.94 -31.53 -14.63
N ALA A 209 17.25 -31.23 -14.70
CA ALA A 209 17.82 -30.25 -15.62
C ALA A 209 17.60 -30.59 -17.10
N GLY A 210 17.62 -31.87 -17.47
CA GLY A 210 17.38 -32.38 -18.82
C GLY A 210 18.21 -31.64 -19.87
N GLU A 211 17.56 -31.21 -20.95
CA GLU A 211 18.18 -30.47 -22.06
C GLU A 211 18.79 -29.10 -21.66
N ARG A 212 18.51 -28.61 -20.45
CA ARG A 212 19.07 -27.35 -19.92
C ARG A 212 20.33 -27.55 -19.09
N ALA A 213 20.79 -28.79 -18.92
CA ALA A 213 21.94 -29.13 -18.09
C ALA A 213 23.26 -28.48 -18.56
N GLU A 214 23.51 -28.49 -19.87
CA GLU A 214 24.70 -27.84 -20.46
C GLU A 214 24.69 -26.33 -20.19
N ALA A 215 23.56 -25.68 -20.45
CA ALA A 215 23.35 -24.25 -20.20
C ALA A 215 23.50 -23.87 -18.71
N LEU A 216 23.14 -24.77 -17.80
CA LEU A 216 23.24 -24.60 -16.35
C LEU A 216 24.56 -25.10 -15.74
N GLY A 217 25.46 -25.68 -16.55
CA GLY A 217 26.70 -26.27 -16.07
C GLY A 217 26.48 -27.32 -14.97
N CYS A 218 25.48 -28.18 -15.14
CA CYS A 218 25.11 -29.26 -14.21
C CYS A 218 24.85 -30.59 -14.96
N GLY A 219 24.54 -31.66 -14.23
CA GLY A 219 24.17 -32.95 -14.83
C GLY A 219 22.71 -32.99 -15.29
N GLU A 220 22.39 -33.78 -16.33
CA GLU A 220 21.02 -33.91 -16.88
C GLU A 220 19.98 -34.33 -15.84
N ASN A 221 20.38 -35.13 -14.86
CA ASN A 221 19.51 -35.63 -13.80
C ASN A 221 19.56 -34.76 -12.52
N ASP A 222 20.34 -33.68 -12.51
CA ASP A 222 20.43 -32.81 -11.34
C ASP A 222 19.09 -32.11 -11.10
N PRO A 223 18.64 -32.00 -9.83
CA PRO A 223 17.40 -31.32 -9.51
C PRO A 223 17.53 -29.81 -9.74
N VAL A 224 16.51 -29.25 -10.38
CA VAL A 224 16.36 -27.83 -10.67
C VAL A 224 14.98 -27.34 -10.27
N LEU A 225 14.90 -26.07 -9.87
CA LEU A 225 13.63 -25.41 -9.64
C LEU A 225 13.20 -24.73 -10.95
N VAL A 226 12.02 -25.07 -11.44
CA VAL A 226 11.42 -24.54 -12.67
C VAL A 226 10.31 -23.57 -12.32
N LEU A 227 10.45 -22.34 -12.80
CA LEU A 227 9.47 -21.27 -12.68
C LEU A 227 8.79 -21.13 -14.03
N ARG A 228 7.46 -21.31 -14.06
CA ARG A 228 6.60 -20.93 -15.18
C ARG A 228 6.02 -19.56 -14.89
N GLN A 229 6.23 -18.61 -15.79
CA GLN A 229 5.82 -17.23 -15.61
C GLN A 229 5.00 -16.75 -16.81
N THR A 230 3.94 -15.99 -16.51
CA THR A 230 3.19 -15.21 -17.48
C THR A 230 3.19 -13.76 -17.00
N ILE A 231 3.49 -12.83 -17.89
CA ILE A 231 3.54 -11.40 -17.58
C ILE A 231 2.52 -10.66 -18.46
N GLY A 232 1.89 -9.64 -17.89
CA GLY A 232 0.99 -8.79 -18.66
C GLY A 232 0.97 -7.34 -18.26
N LEU A 233 0.33 -6.58 -19.14
CA LEU A 233 0.19 -5.13 -19.08
C LEU A 233 -1.05 -4.75 -18.24
N ALA A 234 -1.17 -3.45 -17.97
CA ALA A 234 -2.27 -2.85 -17.22
C ALA A 234 -3.68 -3.18 -17.74
N ASP A 235 -3.82 -3.45 -19.04
CA ASP A 235 -5.07 -3.80 -19.72
C ASP A 235 -5.34 -5.32 -19.77
N ALA A 236 -4.57 -6.11 -19.01
CA ALA A 236 -4.59 -7.57 -18.99
C ALA A 236 -4.11 -8.26 -20.28
N THR A 237 -3.50 -7.51 -21.22
CA THR A 237 -2.79 -8.09 -22.37
C THR A 237 -1.60 -8.90 -21.88
N VAL A 238 -1.47 -10.14 -22.37
CA VAL A 238 -0.33 -11.02 -22.06
C VAL A 238 0.78 -10.72 -23.04
N ILE A 239 1.96 -10.38 -22.52
CA ILE A 239 3.12 -10.00 -23.34
C ILE A 239 4.21 -11.05 -23.36
N GLU A 240 4.37 -11.81 -22.28
CA GLU A 240 5.43 -12.81 -22.14
C GLU A 240 4.87 -14.09 -21.53
N TRP A 241 5.33 -15.21 -22.07
CA TRP A 241 5.28 -16.50 -21.40
C TRP A 241 6.70 -17.07 -21.34
N GLY A 242 7.12 -17.52 -20.16
CA GLY A 242 8.49 -17.93 -19.95
C GLY A 242 8.67 -19.07 -18.94
N LEU A 243 9.78 -19.76 -19.13
CA LEU A 243 10.30 -20.82 -18.29
C LEU A 243 11.68 -20.41 -17.77
N THR A 244 11.89 -20.52 -16.47
CA THR A 244 13.17 -20.23 -15.83
C THR A 244 13.60 -21.44 -15.01
N TRP A 245 14.77 -21.98 -15.31
CA TRP A 245 15.40 -23.05 -14.54
C TRP A 245 16.48 -22.46 -13.63
N LEU A 246 16.36 -22.76 -12.34
CA LEU A 246 17.32 -22.38 -11.30
C LEU A 246 18.06 -23.63 -10.82
N ARG A 247 19.38 -23.52 -10.71
CA ARG A 247 20.23 -24.60 -10.23
C ARG A 247 19.98 -24.88 -8.73
N ALA A 248 20.27 -26.11 -8.30
CA ALA A 248 20.30 -26.48 -6.88
C ALA A 248 21.19 -25.51 -6.05
N GLY A 249 20.73 -25.16 -4.86
CA GLY A 249 21.39 -24.19 -3.96
C GLY A 249 20.86 -22.75 -4.06
N GLN A 250 19.88 -22.48 -4.93
CA GLN A 250 19.17 -21.21 -4.96
C GLN A 250 17.92 -21.25 -4.08
N GLU A 251 17.70 -20.18 -3.33
CA GLU A 251 16.54 -20.02 -2.45
C GLU A 251 15.52 -19.04 -3.05
N VAL A 252 14.24 -19.35 -2.91
CA VAL A 252 13.14 -18.42 -3.18
C VAL A 252 12.48 -18.09 -1.85
N ALA A 253 12.86 -16.95 -1.27
CA ALA A 253 12.24 -16.44 -0.04
C ALA A 253 11.02 -15.58 -0.40
N GLY A 254 9.90 -15.82 0.28
CA GLY A 254 8.71 -14.98 0.25
C GLY A 254 8.22 -14.78 1.66
N THR A 255 7.87 -13.54 2.01
CA THR A 255 7.31 -13.23 3.33
C THR A 255 5.80 -13.25 3.23
N SER A 256 5.17 -14.26 3.84
CA SER A 256 3.72 -14.29 4.04
C SER A 256 3.38 -13.49 5.29
N VAL A 257 2.56 -12.46 5.15
CA VAL A 257 2.06 -11.67 6.27
C VAL A 257 0.61 -12.06 6.53
N GLN A 258 0.33 -12.47 7.76
CA GLN A 258 -1.03 -12.74 8.23
C GLN A 258 -1.58 -11.40 8.76
N ASP A 259 -2.57 -10.84 8.06
CA ASP A 259 -3.27 -9.60 8.43
C ASP A 259 -2.43 -8.29 8.44
N GLY A 260 -1.66 -8.02 7.38
CA GLY A 260 -1.02 -6.71 7.26
C GLY A 260 -0.07 -6.55 6.08
N TRP A 261 0.11 -5.30 5.66
CA TRP A 261 1.05 -4.89 4.63
C TRP A 261 2.46 -4.78 5.23
N LEU A 262 3.50 -5.16 4.48
CA LEU A 262 4.87 -4.79 4.83
C LEU A 262 4.98 -3.26 4.79
N PRO A 263 5.51 -2.58 5.83
CA PRO A 263 5.75 -1.15 5.77
C PRO A 263 6.65 -0.85 4.58
N THR A 264 6.18 0.01 3.68
CA THR A 264 6.99 0.49 2.56
C THR A 264 8.17 1.27 3.13
N ALA A 265 9.37 0.69 3.06
CA ALA A 265 10.66 1.22 3.51
C ALA A 265 10.66 1.82 4.93
N LEU A 266 11.17 1.08 5.92
CA LEU A 266 11.52 1.68 7.21
C LEU A 266 12.60 2.75 7.00
N ALA A 267 12.35 3.97 7.50
CA ALA A 267 13.38 5.01 7.49
C ALA A 267 14.64 4.49 8.20
N PRO A 268 15.85 4.90 7.78
CA PRO A 268 17.05 4.60 8.54
C PRO A 268 16.90 5.06 9.99
N ALA A 269 17.43 4.26 10.92
CA ALA A 269 17.31 4.52 12.34
C ALA A 269 17.82 5.92 12.70
N LEU A 270 17.03 6.64 13.50
CA LEU A 270 17.36 8.00 13.92
C LEU A 270 18.64 8.00 14.77
N ALA A 271 19.64 8.78 14.36
CA ALA A 271 20.89 8.87 15.12
C ALA A 271 20.63 9.37 16.56
N PRO A 272 21.38 8.91 17.58
CA PRO A 272 21.14 9.30 18.97
C PRO A 272 21.21 10.81 19.23
N SER A 273 22.07 11.54 18.51
CA SER A 273 22.16 13.01 18.57
C SER A 273 20.87 13.67 18.07
N GLU A 274 20.33 13.14 16.97
CA GLU A 274 19.12 13.64 16.34
C GLU A 274 17.88 13.33 17.19
N ARG A 275 17.83 12.13 17.78
CA ARG A 275 16.82 11.77 18.78
C ARG A 275 16.78 12.79 19.92
N ARG A 276 17.94 13.09 20.52
CA ARG A 276 18.04 14.09 21.60
C ARG A 276 17.60 15.48 21.14
N ARG A 277 17.96 15.89 19.93
CA ARG A 277 17.55 17.18 19.36
C ARG A 277 16.04 17.29 19.22
N LEU A 278 15.39 16.28 18.63
CA LEU A 278 13.93 16.27 18.45
C LEU A 278 13.17 16.18 19.78
N SER A 279 13.67 15.40 20.74
CA SER A 279 13.11 15.39 22.10
C SER A 279 13.27 16.73 22.82
N GLY A 280 14.41 17.41 22.64
CA GLY A 280 14.62 18.76 23.16
C GLY A 280 13.64 19.77 22.55
N LEU A 281 13.44 19.71 21.23
CA LEU A 281 12.45 20.53 20.53
C LEU A 281 11.02 20.28 21.05
N ALA A 282 10.62 19.02 21.29
CA ALA A 282 9.31 18.71 21.87
C ALA A 282 9.17 19.32 23.28
N LEU A 283 10.23 19.33 24.08
CA LEU A 283 10.25 19.97 25.39
C LEU A 283 10.11 21.50 25.28
N ASP A 284 10.82 22.14 24.36
CA ASP A 284 10.75 23.59 24.14
C ASP A 284 9.37 24.02 23.63
N ILE A 285 8.73 23.21 22.79
CA ILE A 285 7.33 23.36 22.41
C ILE A 285 6.44 23.38 23.65
N ARG A 286 6.57 22.40 24.57
CA ARG A 286 5.75 22.36 25.80
C ARG A 286 5.97 23.58 26.69
N LYS A 287 7.23 24.01 26.87
CA LYS A 287 7.55 25.20 27.66
C LYS A 287 6.86 26.43 27.07
N THR A 288 6.98 26.64 25.76
CA THR A 288 6.35 27.79 25.07
C THR A 288 4.82 27.77 25.16
N VAL A 289 4.21 26.57 25.06
CA VAL A 289 2.76 26.40 25.27
C VAL A 289 2.33 26.87 26.68
N VAL A 290 3.11 26.54 27.71
CA VAL A 290 2.88 26.97 29.10
C VAL A 290 3.06 28.47 29.25
N GLU A 291 4.08 29.07 28.63
CA GLU A 291 4.30 30.53 28.61
C GLU A 291 3.13 31.27 27.96
N PHE A 292 2.60 30.78 26.84
CA PHE A 292 1.43 31.40 26.20
C PHE A 292 0.19 31.41 27.10
N ALA A 293 -0.06 30.31 27.82
CA ALA A 293 -1.18 30.23 28.73
C ALA A 293 -1.00 31.16 29.94
N HIS A 294 0.22 31.23 30.50
CA HIS A 294 0.53 32.10 31.65
C HIS A 294 0.47 33.58 31.32
N ALA A 295 0.92 33.98 30.12
CA ALA A 295 0.83 35.37 29.66
C ALA A 295 -0.62 35.87 29.52
N ASN A 296 -1.61 34.97 29.58
CA ASN A 296 -3.02 35.25 29.35
C ASN A 296 -3.92 34.59 30.43
N PRO A 297 -3.71 34.88 31.72
CA PRO A 297 -4.25 34.07 32.83
C PRO A 297 -5.79 34.12 32.94
N ASN A 298 -6.43 35.11 32.31
CA ASN A 298 -7.88 35.28 32.34
C ASN A 298 -8.61 34.48 31.25
N MET A 299 -7.91 33.88 30.30
CA MET A 299 -8.48 33.14 29.17
C MET A 299 -8.18 31.65 29.31
N PRO A 300 -9.16 30.77 29.06
CA PRO A 300 -8.87 29.34 29.00
C PRO A 300 -8.04 29.01 27.76
N PHE A 301 -7.17 28.01 27.84
CA PHE A 301 -6.34 27.53 26.74
C PHE A 301 -6.42 26.01 26.61
N HIS A 302 -6.23 25.53 25.37
CA HIS A 302 -6.24 24.11 25.04
C HIS A 302 -4.88 23.44 25.31
N LEU A 303 -4.40 23.55 26.55
CA LEU A 303 -3.12 22.98 26.97
C LEU A 303 -3.07 21.48 26.70
N GLY A 304 -4.10 20.73 27.08
CA GLY A 304 -4.12 19.27 26.95
C GLY A 304 -3.84 18.80 25.53
N GLY A 305 -4.58 19.34 24.56
CA GLY A 305 -4.45 18.98 23.15
C GLY A 305 -3.20 19.54 22.45
N SER A 306 -2.61 20.62 22.97
CA SER A 306 -1.33 21.14 22.47
C SER A 306 -0.14 20.32 22.96
N LEU A 307 -0.14 19.93 24.24
CA LEU A 307 0.97 19.19 24.84
C LEU A 307 1.07 17.74 24.32
N SER A 308 -0.04 17.12 23.92
CA SER A 308 -0.04 15.79 23.28
C SER A 308 0.63 15.80 21.91
N ALA A 309 0.56 16.92 21.18
CA ALA A 309 1.07 17.05 19.81
C ALA A 309 2.56 17.43 19.73
N ALA A 310 3.26 17.61 20.87
CA ALA A 310 4.60 18.18 20.90
C ALA A 310 5.63 17.36 20.11
N GLU A 311 5.71 16.04 20.32
CA GLU A 311 6.65 15.19 19.57
C GLU A 311 6.29 15.09 18.08
N ILE A 312 5.00 15.02 17.74
CA ILE A 312 4.54 14.99 16.34
C ILE A 312 5.04 16.23 15.60
N LEU A 313 4.81 17.42 16.18
CA LEU A 313 5.22 18.68 15.58
C LEU A 313 6.74 18.85 15.57
N ALA A 314 7.42 18.40 16.63
CA ALA A 314 8.88 18.39 16.69
C ALA A 314 9.50 17.54 15.58
N VAL A 315 8.97 16.33 15.32
CA VAL A 315 9.47 15.47 14.24
C VAL A 315 9.19 16.07 12.87
N LEU A 316 7.98 16.58 12.64
CA LEU A 316 7.59 17.19 11.37
C LEU A 316 8.46 18.41 11.04
N TYR A 317 8.45 19.44 11.89
CA TYR A 317 9.16 20.69 11.65
C TYR A 317 10.65 20.62 11.96
N GLY A 318 11.06 19.66 12.79
CA GLY A 318 12.46 19.46 13.14
C GLY A 318 13.25 18.80 12.01
N GLY A 319 12.66 17.91 11.20
CA GLY A 319 13.44 17.27 10.13
C GLY A 319 12.70 16.45 9.07
N VAL A 320 11.41 16.15 9.23
CA VAL A 320 10.67 15.40 8.20
C VAL A 320 10.17 16.28 7.06
N MET A 321 9.65 17.47 7.38
CA MET A 321 9.09 18.37 6.38
C MET A 321 10.17 19.23 5.74
N ARG A 322 10.06 19.41 4.43
CA ARG A 322 10.70 20.53 3.74
C ARG A 322 9.91 21.80 3.99
N THR A 323 10.46 22.75 4.71
CA THR A 323 9.70 23.91 5.19
C THR A 323 9.82 25.12 4.26
N GLY A 324 10.80 25.14 3.38
CA GLY A 324 11.14 26.28 2.53
C GLY A 324 12.08 27.28 3.20
N ALA A 325 12.04 27.39 4.53
CA ALA A 325 13.06 28.09 5.31
C ALA A 325 14.41 27.34 5.30
N ASP A 326 14.37 26.04 5.01
CA ASP A 326 15.52 25.16 4.77
C ASP A 326 16.18 25.35 3.40
N GLY A 327 15.73 26.34 2.60
CA GLY A 327 16.22 26.61 1.25
C GLY A 327 15.44 25.88 0.15
N THR A 328 14.46 25.04 0.49
CA THR A 328 13.56 24.44 -0.50
C THR A 328 12.76 25.56 -1.19
N PRO A 329 12.59 25.55 -2.53
CA PRO A 329 11.73 26.51 -3.20
C PRO A 329 10.33 26.54 -2.59
N TRP A 330 9.79 27.73 -2.35
CA TRP A 330 8.54 27.89 -1.59
C TRP A 330 7.36 27.11 -2.18
N GLU A 331 7.28 27.00 -3.51
CA GLU A 331 6.25 26.23 -4.19
C GLU A 331 6.41 24.71 -4.02
N GLN A 332 7.62 24.23 -3.71
CA GLN A 332 7.97 22.82 -3.53
C GLN A 332 7.97 22.36 -2.07
N ARG A 333 7.94 23.29 -1.09
CA ARG A 333 7.90 22.94 0.34
C ARG A 333 6.70 22.01 0.64
N ASP A 334 6.81 21.22 1.69
CA ASP A 334 5.69 20.42 2.19
C ASP A 334 4.66 21.30 2.89
N ARG A 335 3.42 20.85 2.97
CA ARG A 335 2.29 21.58 3.58
C ARG A 335 1.85 20.89 4.85
N PHE A 336 1.58 21.66 5.90
CA PHE A 336 1.01 21.14 7.15
C PHE A 336 -0.35 21.79 7.41
N VAL A 337 -1.34 20.96 7.68
CA VAL A 337 -2.70 21.36 8.04
C VAL A 337 -2.96 20.93 9.48
N LEU A 338 -3.17 21.91 10.37
CA LEU A 338 -3.61 21.64 11.73
C LEU A 338 -5.14 21.60 11.77
N SER A 339 -5.72 20.42 11.55
CA SER A 339 -7.18 20.21 11.56
C SER A 339 -7.76 20.39 12.95
N LYS A 340 -7.08 19.83 13.98
CA LYS A 340 -7.32 20.13 15.39
C LYS A 340 -6.82 21.51 15.80
N GLY A 341 -7.34 22.55 15.13
CA GLY A 341 -6.83 23.92 15.15
C GLY A 341 -6.71 24.56 16.54
N HIS A 342 -7.45 24.07 17.53
CA HIS A 342 -7.34 24.51 18.91
C HIS A 342 -5.97 24.20 19.55
N ALA A 343 -5.19 23.28 18.97
CA ALA A 343 -3.85 22.94 19.43
C ALA A 343 -2.73 23.86 18.89
N SER A 344 -3.06 25.01 18.31
CA SER A 344 -2.10 25.91 17.66
C SER A 344 -1.00 26.45 18.57
N LEU A 345 -1.20 26.44 19.90
CA LEU A 345 -0.16 26.81 20.87
C LEU A 345 1.12 26.00 20.68
N ALA A 346 1.01 24.74 20.24
CA ALA A 346 2.16 23.88 19.96
C ALA A 346 2.72 24.07 18.54
N LEU A 347 1.88 24.54 17.60
CA LEU A 347 2.29 24.82 16.22
C LEU A 347 3.24 26.01 16.16
N TYR A 348 2.95 27.09 16.89
CA TYR A 348 3.76 28.31 16.86
C TYR A 348 5.24 28.13 17.25
N PRO A 349 5.60 27.48 18.36
CA PRO A 349 7.00 27.17 18.64
C PRO A 349 7.62 26.24 17.60
N ALA A 350 6.87 25.28 17.04
CA ALA A 350 7.40 24.44 15.97
C ALA A 350 7.73 25.26 14.70
N LEU A 351 6.87 26.21 14.33
CA LEU A 351 7.13 27.15 13.23
C LEU A 351 8.32 28.08 13.52
N LEU A 352 8.48 28.53 14.78
CA LEU A 352 9.63 29.34 15.20
C LEU A 352 10.94 28.58 14.99
N HIS A 353 11.00 27.33 15.47
CA HIS A 353 12.17 26.48 15.30
C HIS A 353 12.46 26.16 13.83
N ALA A 354 11.42 26.06 13.00
CA ALA A 354 11.57 25.90 11.55
C ALA A 354 11.96 27.20 10.81
N GLY A 355 12.02 28.35 11.48
CA GLY A 355 12.33 29.65 10.88
C GLY A 355 11.18 30.25 10.04
N LEU A 356 9.94 29.78 10.23
CA LEU A 356 8.76 30.25 9.51
C LEU A 356 8.05 31.42 10.21
N VAL A 357 8.27 31.57 11.52
CA VAL A 357 7.88 32.74 12.32
C VAL A 357 9.07 33.21 13.15
N SER A 358 9.07 34.49 13.52
CA SER A 358 10.13 35.12 14.30
C SER A 358 9.81 35.12 15.79
N GLN A 359 10.84 35.34 16.62
CA GLN A 359 10.64 35.57 18.05
C GLN A 359 9.75 36.79 18.31
N GLU A 360 9.85 37.82 17.47
CA GLU A 360 8.96 39.00 17.57
C GLU A 360 7.49 38.63 17.34
N ASP A 361 7.18 37.70 16.41
CA ASP A 361 5.81 37.23 16.21
C ASP A 361 5.27 36.51 17.46
N ILE A 362 6.12 35.78 18.20
CA ILE A 362 5.79 35.12 19.47
C ILE A 362 5.57 36.15 20.59
N ASP A 363 6.47 37.12 20.70
CA ASP A 363 6.46 38.15 21.76
C ASP A 363 5.27 39.10 21.64
N ARG A 364 4.75 39.31 20.43
CA ARG A 364 3.49 40.06 20.20
C ARG A 364 2.27 39.35 20.80
N GLY A 365 2.40 38.10 21.21
CA GLY A 365 1.37 37.31 21.85
C GLY A 365 0.24 36.89 20.90
N LEU A 366 -0.79 36.29 21.49
CA LEU A 366 -1.92 35.68 20.77
C LEU A 366 -3.17 36.57 20.73
N LEU A 367 -3.14 37.71 21.42
CA LEU A 367 -4.28 38.59 21.68
C LEU A 367 -3.91 40.05 21.42
N GLY A 368 -4.93 40.86 21.14
CA GLY A 368 -4.79 42.31 20.97
C GLY A 368 -4.49 42.74 19.53
N PRO A 369 -4.42 44.06 19.27
CA PRO A 369 -4.40 44.63 17.92
C PRO A 369 -3.11 44.34 17.15
N ASN A 370 -2.02 44.01 17.85
CA ASN A 370 -0.70 43.74 17.26
C ASN A 370 -0.42 42.25 17.05
N ALA A 371 -1.33 41.38 17.51
CA ALA A 371 -1.17 39.94 17.39
C ALA A 371 -1.24 39.52 15.92
N VAL A 372 -0.25 38.71 15.53
CA VAL A 372 -0.16 38.10 14.19
C VAL A 372 -0.38 36.58 14.26
N LEU A 373 -0.28 36.02 15.46
CA LEU A 373 -0.64 34.66 15.82
C LEU A 373 -1.89 34.71 16.72
N PHE A 374 -2.70 33.66 16.72
CA PHE A 374 -4.04 33.69 17.34
C PHE A 374 -4.36 32.38 18.07
N LYS A 375 -5.17 32.41 19.14
CA LYS A 375 -5.57 31.19 19.88
C LYS A 375 -6.12 30.09 18.96
N HIS A 376 -6.85 30.46 17.93
CA HIS A 376 -7.13 29.59 16.79
C HIS A 376 -6.43 30.19 15.56
N PRO A 377 -5.69 29.39 14.78
CA PRO A 377 -4.84 29.93 13.74
C PRO A 377 -5.69 30.61 12.68
N ARG A 378 -5.23 31.76 12.21
CA ARG A 378 -5.73 32.40 10.99
C ARG A 378 -4.81 31.99 9.85
N ARG A 379 -5.37 31.59 8.71
CA ARG A 379 -4.60 31.26 7.53
C ARG A 379 -3.63 32.39 7.17
N ASP A 380 -2.35 32.07 7.16
CA ASP A 380 -1.25 32.91 6.73
C ASP A 380 -0.16 32.03 6.09
N PRO A 381 -0.27 31.76 4.78
CA PRO A 381 0.66 30.86 4.11
C PRO A 381 2.09 31.37 4.15
N ALA A 382 2.32 32.69 4.21
CA ALA A 382 3.66 33.27 4.28
C ALA A 382 4.42 32.86 5.55
N ARG A 383 3.69 32.49 6.61
CA ARG A 383 4.20 31.95 7.87
C ARG A 383 4.07 30.42 7.98
N GLY A 384 3.72 29.75 6.88
CA GLY A 384 3.46 28.31 6.87
C GLY A 384 2.14 27.88 7.53
N ILE A 385 1.20 28.81 7.76
CA ILE A 385 -0.11 28.53 8.35
C ILE A 385 -1.14 28.34 7.23
N GLU A 386 -1.39 27.09 6.84
CA GLU A 386 -2.18 26.77 5.64
C GLU A 386 -3.69 26.97 5.81
N THR A 387 -4.21 26.86 7.03
CA THR A 387 -5.65 26.87 7.31
C THR A 387 -6.02 27.83 8.43
N SER A 388 -7.24 28.36 8.37
CA SER A 388 -7.88 28.98 9.53
C SER A 388 -8.53 27.87 10.35
N GLY A 389 -8.20 27.77 11.63
CA GLY A 389 -8.72 26.74 12.52
C GLY A 389 -9.99 27.16 13.26
N GLY A 390 -10.61 26.20 13.97
CA GLY A 390 -11.73 26.43 14.89
C GLY A 390 -12.90 25.48 14.67
N SER A 391 -13.26 25.19 13.41
CA SER A 391 -14.26 24.16 13.07
C SER A 391 -13.55 22.84 12.79
N LEU A 392 -13.78 21.85 13.64
CA LEU A 392 -13.22 20.51 13.47
C LEU A 392 -13.75 19.84 12.18
N GLY A 393 -13.02 18.84 11.69
CA GLY A 393 -13.38 18.02 10.52
C GLY A 393 -13.07 18.65 9.16
N MET A 394 -12.82 19.96 9.12
CA MET A 394 -12.61 20.70 7.86
C MET A 394 -11.18 20.60 7.30
N GLY A 395 -10.18 20.30 8.15
CA GLY A 395 -8.78 20.32 7.73
C GLY A 395 -8.40 19.18 6.78
N LEU A 396 -8.94 17.98 6.96
CA LEU A 396 -8.61 16.85 6.07
C LEU A 396 -9.09 17.09 4.63
N GLY A 397 -10.30 17.63 4.44
CA GLY A 397 -10.78 18.02 3.11
C GLY A 397 -9.87 19.08 2.46
N TYR A 398 -9.40 20.06 3.23
CA TYR A 398 -8.43 21.05 2.74
C TYR A 398 -7.09 20.41 2.35
N ALA A 399 -6.58 19.49 3.17
CA ALA A 399 -5.36 18.74 2.91
C ALA A 399 -5.47 17.89 1.64
N CYS A 400 -6.63 17.26 1.37
CA CYS A 400 -6.90 16.58 0.10
C CYS A 400 -6.80 17.55 -1.08
N GLY A 401 -7.38 18.75 -0.97
CA GLY A 401 -7.26 19.79 -2.00
C GLY A 401 -5.82 20.20 -2.28
N LEU A 402 -5.01 20.38 -1.23
CA LEU A 402 -3.58 20.66 -1.36
C LEU A 402 -2.82 19.52 -2.04
N ALA A 403 -3.09 18.28 -1.68
CA ALA A 403 -2.42 17.10 -2.25
C ALA A 403 -2.78 16.93 -3.74
N ILE A 404 -4.06 17.13 -4.10
CA ILE A 404 -4.52 17.15 -5.49
C ILE A 404 -3.79 18.25 -6.29
N ALA A 405 -3.66 19.45 -5.71
CA ALA A 405 -2.96 20.55 -6.35
C ALA A 405 -1.45 20.26 -6.54
N ALA A 406 -0.79 19.70 -5.53
CA ALA A 406 0.62 19.31 -5.59
C ALA A 406 0.87 18.26 -6.68
N ASN A 407 0.01 17.23 -6.76
CA ASN A 407 0.10 16.18 -7.78
C ASN A 407 -0.09 16.75 -9.20
N ARG A 408 -1.09 17.62 -9.40
CA ARG A 408 -1.31 18.27 -10.70
C ARG A 408 -0.16 19.16 -11.15
N ARG A 409 0.59 19.73 -10.21
CA ARG A 409 1.77 20.55 -10.48
C ARG A 409 3.06 19.74 -10.58
N ALA A 410 3.01 18.43 -10.30
CA ALA A 410 4.19 17.58 -10.14
C ALA A 410 5.24 18.21 -9.20
N SER A 411 4.81 18.91 -8.14
CA SER A 411 5.72 19.69 -7.28
C SER A 411 6.61 18.82 -6.40
N GLY A 412 6.27 17.53 -6.27
CA GLY A 412 6.90 16.60 -5.33
C GLY A 412 6.61 16.93 -3.87
N SER A 413 5.75 17.92 -3.57
CA SER A 413 5.41 18.33 -2.21
C SER A 413 4.55 17.29 -1.51
N ARG A 414 4.80 17.09 -0.22
CA ARG A 414 3.97 16.27 0.67
C ARG A 414 3.00 17.15 1.43
N VAL A 415 1.88 16.55 1.83
CA VAL A 415 0.86 17.20 2.67
C VAL A 415 0.66 16.37 3.92
N PHE A 416 0.76 17.03 5.07
CA PHE A 416 0.52 16.44 6.37
C PHE A 416 -0.71 17.08 6.99
N CYS A 417 -1.60 16.28 7.56
CA CYS A 417 -2.80 16.76 8.25
C CYS A 417 -2.86 16.15 9.65
N LEU A 418 -2.87 16.97 10.69
CA LEU A 418 -3.00 16.54 12.08
C LEU A 418 -4.45 16.69 12.55
N LEU A 419 -5.07 15.58 12.93
CA LEU A 419 -6.41 15.50 13.51
C LEU A 419 -6.37 15.11 14.98
N GLY A 420 -7.43 15.41 15.71
CA GLY A 420 -7.73 14.74 16.98
C GLY A 420 -8.54 13.46 16.77
N ASP A 421 -8.42 12.49 17.68
CA ASP A 421 -9.30 11.31 17.71
C ASP A 421 -10.79 11.68 17.87
N GLY A 422 -11.12 12.63 18.74
CA GLY A 422 -12.49 13.14 18.86
C GLY A 422 -13.00 13.90 17.62
N GLU A 423 -12.09 14.53 16.88
CA GLU A 423 -12.42 15.19 15.61
C GLU A 423 -12.85 14.16 14.54
N CYS A 424 -12.38 12.92 14.61
CA CYS A 424 -12.80 11.85 13.71
C CYS A 424 -14.26 11.41 13.91
N ASN A 425 -15.01 12.03 14.83
CA ASN A 425 -16.47 11.88 14.90
C ASN A 425 -17.18 12.63 13.76
N GLU A 426 -16.54 13.66 13.19
CA GLU A 426 -17.11 14.45 12.11
C GLU A 426 -17.19 13.65 10.81
N GLY A 427 -18.37 13.62 10.19
CA GLY A 427 -18.60 12.90 8.93
C GLY A 427 -17.71 13.38 7.79
N SER A 428 -17.38 14.67 7.77
CA SER A 428 -16.51 15.31 6.78
C SER A 428 -15.09 14.73 6.73
N VAL A 429 -14.58 14.21 7.86
CA VAL A 429 -13.29 13.49 7.91
C VAL A 429 -13.37 12.25 7.03
N TRP A 430 -14.46 11.49 7.14
CA TRP A 430 -14.62 10.22 6.42
C TRP A 430 -14.97 10.42 4.96
N GLU A 431 -15.71 11.47 4.60
CA GLU A 431 -15.88 11.89 3.19
C GLU A 431 -14.52 12.21 2.56
N ALA A 432 -13.67 12.97 3.25
CA ALA A 432 -12.34 13.33 2.77
C ALA A 432 -11.40 12.11 2.70
N ALA A 433 -11.46 11.20 3.67
CA ALA A 433 -10.72 9.94 3.65
C ALA A 433 -11.14 9.07 2.46
N ALA A 434 -12.45 8.90 2.22
CA ALA A 434 -12.96 8.15 1.07
C ALA A 434 -12.42 8.70 -0.26
N LEU A 435 -12.42 10.03 -0.42
CA LEU A 435 -11.88 10.68 -1.60
C LEU A 435 -10.36 10.45 -1.74
N ALA A 436 -9.61 10.64 -0.65
CA ALA A 436 -8.16 10.48 -0.66
C ALA A 436 -7.72 9.06 -1.08
N GLY A 437 -8.41 8.05 -0.53
CA GLY A 437 -8.23 6.66 -0.89
C GLY A 437 -8.58 6.35 -2.34
N HIS A 438 -9.78 6.76 -2.77
CA HIS A 438 -10.24 6.59 -4.14
C HIS A 438 -9.27 7.18 -5.17
N MET A 439 -8.70 8.35 -4.87
CA MET A 439 -7.73 9.02 -5.75
C MET A 439 -6.29 8.54 -5.57
N GLY A 440 -6.01 7.64 -4.61
CA GLY A 440 -4.65 7.19 -4.32
C GLY A 440 -3.69 8.33 -4.00
N LEU A 441 -4.09 9.30 -3.16
CA LEU A 441 -3.28 10.49 -2.82
C LEU A 441 -2.01 10.16 -2.01
N ALA A 442 -1.01 9.59 -2.67
CA ALA A 442 0.28 9.19 -2.10
C ALA A 442 1.10 10.33 -1.48
N SER A 443 0.81 11.58 -1.81
CA SER A 443 1.46 12.74 -1.17
C SER A 443 0.85 13.10 0.18
N LEU A 444 -0.30 12.51 0.56
CA LEU A 444 -1.03 12.83 1.78
C LEU A 444 -0.68 11.88 2.93
N THR A 445 -0.25 12.45 4.05
CA THR A 445 -0.10 11.76 5.34
C THR A 445 -1.06 12.37 6.35
N VAL A 446 -1.97 11.56 6.84
CA VAL A 446 -2.90 11.88 7.92
C VAL A 446 -2.30 11.40 9.23
N ILE A 447 -2.29 12.24 10.24
CA ILE A 447 -1.81 11.91 11.58
C ILE A 447 -3.00 12.13 12.52
N VAL A 448 -3.37 11.10 13.27
CA VAL A 448 -4.39 11.22 14.31
C VAL A 448 -3.69 11.19 15.65
N ASP A 449 -3.88 12.26 16.43
CA ASP A 449 -3.46 12.35 17.81
C ASP A 449 -4.47 11.59 18.69
N VAL A 450 -4.18 10.31 18.95
CA VAL A 450 -5.03 9.38 19.71
C VAL A 450 -4.69 9.51 21.20
N ASN A 451 -5.18 10.60 21.80
CA ASN A 451 -5.00 10.89 23.22
C ASN A 451 -6.16 10.39 24.11
N GLY A 452 -7.24 9.89 23.51
CA GLY A 452 -8.33 9.20 24.19
C GLY A 452 -9.36 10.11 24.88
N LEU A 453 -9.25 11.43 24.78
CA LEU A 453 -10.15 12.37 25.46
C LEU A 453 -10.67 13.47 24.52
N GLN A 454 -11.94 13.84 24.68
CA GLN A 454 -12.61 14.95 24.00
C GLN A 454 -12.88 16.11 24.98
N LEU A 455 -13.85 16.98 24.66
CA LEU A 455 -14.31 18.04 25.56
C LEU A 455 -15.10 17.46 26.75
N ASP A 456 -16.09 16.60 26.47
CA ASP A 456 -17.05 16.14 27.48
C ASP A 456 -16.61 14.86 28.22
N GLY A 457 -15.49 14.24 27.83
CA GLY A 457 -15.03 13.01 28.47
C GLY A 457 -14.12 12.14 27.60
N PRO A 458 -13.88 10.89 28.03
CA PRO A 458 -13.15 9.90 27.25
C PRO A 458 -13.81 9.62 25.90
N THR A 459 -13.02 9.55 24.83
CA THR A 459 -13.51 9.34 23.45
C THR A 459 -14.41 8.11 23.36
N ALA A 460 -14.00 7.00 23.97
CA ALA A 460 -14.77 5.74 23.99
C ALA A 460 -16.10 5.81 24.76
N GLN A 461 -16.30 6.82 25.61
CA GLN A 461 -17.56 7.03 26.32
C GLN A 461 -18.48 8.02 25.61
N ILE A 462 -17.90 9.01 24.92
CA ILE A 462 -18.65 10.01 24.15
C ILE A 462 -19.17 9.41 22.84
N LEU A 463 -18.27 8.83 22.05
CA LEU A 463 -18.63 8.12 20.81
C LEU A 463 -17.54 7.11 20.48
N ASP A 464 -17.74 5.86 20.89
CA ASP A 464 -16.90 4.75 20.44
C ASP A 464 -17.25 4.38 19.00
N THR A 465 -16.25 4.44 18.13
CA THR A 465 -16.42 4.09 16.73
C THR A 465 -15.53 2.94 16.28
N GLY A 466 -14.95 2.21 17.23
CA GLY A 466 -14.02 1.10 16.97
C GLY A 466 -12.64 1.57 16.51
N SER A 467 -11.92 0.68 15.82
CA SER A 467 -10.55 0.96 15.40
C SER A 467 -10.49 2.01 14.29
N LEU A 468 -9.90 3.16 14.60
CA LEU A 468 -9.58 4.18 13.59
C LEU A 468 -8.66 3.63 12.50
N ALA A 469 -7.73 2.75 12.86
CA ALA A 469 -6.82 2.12 11.91
C ALA A 469 -7.57 1.27 10.88
N GLU A 470 -8.53 0.44 11.33
CA GLU A 470 -9.35 -0.37 10.43
C GLU A 470 -10.22 0.50 9.52
N LYS A 471 -10.78 1.59 10.03
CA LYS A 471 -11.54 2.53 9.21
C LYS A 471 -10.70 3.17 8.11
N PHE A 472 -9.52 3.70 8.44
CA PHE A 472 -8.62 4.26 7.43
C PHE A 472 -8.20 3.20 6.41
N ARG A 473 -7.91 1.95 6.84
CA ARG A 473 -7.63 0.83 5.91
C ARG A 473 -8.81 0.54 4.99
N ALA A 474 -10.04 0.54 5.51
CA ALA A 474 -11.25 0.36 4.70
C ALA A 474 -11.42 1.47 3.64
N PHE A 475 -10.94 2.67 3.92
CA PHE A 475 -10.85 3.77 2.94
C PHE A 475 -9.57 3.75 2.09
N GLY A 476 -8.79 2.66 2.07
CA GLY A 476 -7.64 2.50 1.17
C GLY A 476 -6.32 3.11 1.67
N PHE A 477 -6.24 3.53 2.93
CA PHE A 477 -5.00 4.05 3.50
C PHE A 477 -4.04 2.94 3.92
N GLU A 478 -2.74 3.23 3.87
CA GLU A 478 -1.78 2.54 4.72
C GLU A 478 -1.93 3.07 6.16
N ALA A 479 -2.55 2.29 7.06
CA ALA A 479 -2.74 2.69 8.45
C ALA A 479 -1.72 2.04 9.40
N ILE A 480 -0.98 2.86 10.14
CA ILE A 480 0.11 2.46 11.04
C ILE A 480 -0.13 3.07 12.42
N GLU A 481 0.03 2.27 13.47
CA GLU A 481 -0.09 2.71 14.86
C GLU A 481 1.31 2.83 15.48
N VAL A 482 1.56 3.91 16.21
CA VAL A 482 2.86 4.18 16.86
C VAL A 482 2.68 4.82 18.22
N ASP A 483 3.70 4.71 19.07
CA ASP A 483 3.83 5.57 20.24
C ASP A 483 4.08 7.02 19.77
N GLY A 484 3.12 7.90 20.04
CA GLY A 484 3.17 9.31 19.67
C GLY A 484 4.12 10.16 20.51
N HIS A 485 4.73 9.60 21.56
CA HIS A 485 5.75 10.25 22.37
C HIS A 485 7.16 9.70 22.13
N ASP A 486 7.32 8.70 21.26
CA ASP A 486 8.64 8.27 20.78
C ASP A 486 8.97 8.94 19.45
N VAL A 487 9.87 9.93 19.49
CA VAL A 487 10.33 10.64 18.29
C VAL A 487 10.98 9.71 17.26
N SER A 488 11.54 8.58 17.68
CA SER A 488 12.11 7.58 16.76
C SER A 488 11.02 6.76 16.07
N ALA A 489 9.97 6.38 16.79
CA ALA A 489 8.81 5.70 16.21
C ALA A 489 8.09 6.60 15.21
N LEU A 490 7.81 7.85 15.59
CA LEU A 490 7.23 8.86 14.71
C LEU A 490 8.08 9.10 13.45
N TRP A 491 9.40 9.27 13.60
CA TRP A 491 10.30 9.44 12.45
C TRP A 491 10.22 8.27 11.48
N SER A 492 10.22 7.03 11.99
CA SER A 492 10.23 5.82 11.17
C SER A 492 9.03 5.72 10.22
N VAL A 493 7.89 6.31 10.60
CA VAL A 493 6.65 6.27 9.82
C VAL A 493 6.33 7.58 9.09
N LEU A 494 6.86 8.71 9.54
CA LEU A 494 6.63 10.02 8.93
C LEU A 494 7.69 10.40 7.90
N ALA A 495 8.95 9.99 8.07
CA ALA A 495 10.02 10.35 7.14
C ALA A 495 9.87 9.70 5.75
N PRO A 496 9.57 8.40 5.61
CA PRO A 496 9.53 7.74 4.30
C PRO A 496 8.41 8.27 3.40
N SER A 497 8.68 8.28 2.10
CA SER A 497 7.65 8.41 1.07
C SER A 497 6.81 7.12 0.99
N HIS A 498 5.60 7.25 0.47
CA HIS A 498 4.68 6.13 0.29
C HIS A 498 3.91 6.26 -1.04
N THR A 499 3.25 5.19 -1.46
CA THR A 499 2.63 5.06 -2.80
C THR A 499 1.11 5.18 -2.78
N ARG A 500 0.51 5.38 -1.59
CA ARG A 500 -0.92 5.53 -1.33
C ARG A 500 -1.09 6.39 -0.08
N PRO A 501 -2.25 7.04 0.18
CA PRO A 501 -2.36 7.89 1.36
C PRO A 501 -2.09 7.09 2.65
N ARG A 502 -1.38 7.72 3.59
CA ARG A 502 -0.96 7.09 4.84
C ARG A 502 -1.71 7.69 6.02
N ALA A 503 -2.15 6.86 6.96
CA ALA A 503 -2.73 7.25 8.23
C ALA A 503 -1.82 6.78 9.37
N VAL A 504 -1.29 7.70 10.17
CA VAL A 504 -0.47 7.41 11.35
C VAL A 504 -1.33 7.69 12.58
N LEU A 505 -1.70 6.64 13.29
CA LEU A 505 -2.42 6.76 14.56
C LEU A 505 -1.37 6.84 15.67
N ALA A 506 -1.11 8.05 16.13
CA ALA A 506 -0.12 8.32 17.16
C ALA A 506 -0.81 8.25 18.53
N HIS A 507 -0.53 7.20 19.30
CA HIS A 507 -1.05 7.02 20.65
C HIS A 507 -0.33 7.95 21.61
N THR A 508 -1.05 8.89 22.21
CA THR A 508 -0.48 9.96 23.05
C THR A 508 -1.23 10.08 24.37
N THR A 509 -0.75 10.98 25.23
CA THR A 509 -1.36 11.38 26.49
C THR A 509 -1.78 12.83 26.38
N LYS A 510 -3.08 13.13 26.55
CA LYS A 510 -3.55 14.52 26.59
C LYS A 510 -2.92 15.20 27.80
N GLY A 511 -2.31 16.37 27.61
CA GLY A 511 -1.60 17.09 28.69
C GLY A 511 -0.20 16.57 29.01
N LYS A 512 0.40 15.75 28.12
CA LYS A 512 1.72 15.13 28.32
C LYS A 512 2.76 16.09 28.91
N GLY A 513 3.45 15.65 29.95
CA GLY A 513 4.55 16.36 30.61
C GLY A 513 4.12 17.20 31.81
N LEU A 514 2.82 17.37 32.05
CA LEU A 514 2.29 18.09 33.21
C LEU A 514 1.37 17.18 34.02
N SER A 515 1.80 16.77 35.20
CA SER A 515 1.12 15.78 36.04
C SER A 515 -0.31 16.16 36.45
N PHE A 516 -0.65 17.45 36.46
CA PHE A 516 -2.00 17.92 36.74
C PHE A 516 -2.92 17.94 35.51
N ALA A 517 -2.35 17.87 34.30
CA ALA A 517 -3.08 17.93 33.03
C ALA A 517 -3.10 16.57 32.29
N GLU A 518 -2.15 15.67 32.58
CA GLU A 518 -2.09 14.35 31.98
C GLU A 518 -3.40 13.56 32.21
N ASN A 519 -4.02 13.13 31.11
CA ASN A 519 -5.29 12.37 31.10
C ASN A 519 -6.43 13.05 31.88
N CYS A 520 -6.43 14.38 31.95
CA CYS A 520 -7.47 15.14 32.64
C CYS A 520 -8.35 15.91 31.65
N VAL A 521 -9.64 15.57 31.61
CA VAL A 521 -10.65 16.17 30.71
C VAL A 521 -10.77 17.68 30.96
N GLU A 522 -10.66 18.11 32.21
CA GLU A 522 -10.74 19.53 32.59
C GLU A 522 -9.66 20.39 31.92
N TRP A 523 -8.55 19.79 31.46
CA TRP A 523 -7.48 20.49 30.75
C TRP A 523 -7.66 20.50 29.23
N HIS A 524 -8.85 20.16 28.74
CA HIS A 524 -9.22 20.41 27.35
C HIS A 524 -9.27 21.90 27.03
N ASP A 525 -9.87 22.73 27.89
CA ASP A 525 -9.88 24.20 27.80
C ASP A 525 -9.95 24.79 29.22
N ASN A 526 -8.81 25.22 29.78
CA ASN A 526 -8.74 25.70 31.16
C ASN A 526 -7.73 26.83 31.34
N LYS A 527 -7.84 27.56 32.45
CA LYS A 527 -6.95 28.66 32.81
C LYS A 527 -5.76 28.16 33.61
N LEU A 528 -4.58 28.68 33.31
CA LEU A 528 -3.37 28.37 34.06
C LEU A 528 -3.13 29.44 35.13
N THR A 529 -3.28 29.08 36.41
CA THR A 529 -2.97 29.99 37.53
C THR A 529 -1.46 30.13 37.74
N ASP A 530 -1.02 31.14 38.47
CA ASP A 530 0.40 31.34 38.80
C ASP A 530 0.99 30.15 39.56
N GLU A 531 0.23 29.51 40.46
CA GLU A 531 0.69 28.33 41.20
C GLU A 531 0.89 27.13 40.27
N LEU A 532 -0.06 26.93 39.33
CA LEU A 532 0.01 25.85 38.35
C LEU A 532 1.09 26.10 37.31
N TYR A 533 1.30 27.36 36.90
CA TYR A 533 2.43 27.75 36.06
C TYR A 533 3.76 27.45 36.72
N ALA A 534 3.95 27.88 37.98
CA ALA A 534 5.18 27.59 38.72
C ALA A 534 5.42 26.08 38.88
N ARG A 535 4.35 25.28 39.03
CA ARG A 535 4.42 23.82 39.02
C ARG A 535 4.83 23.29 37.65
N ALA A 536 4.22 23.77 36.57
CA ALA A 536 4.53 23.35 35.20
C ALA A 536 5.99 23.63 34.83
N VAL A 537 6.52 24.82 35.15
CA VAL A 537 7.93 25.17 34.91
C VAL A 537 8.87 24.22 35.66
N ARG A 538 8.56 23.84 36.90
CA ARG A 538 9.37 22.87 37.64
C ARG A 538 9.31 21.47 37.03
N GLU A 539 8.14 21.03 36.58
CA GLU A 539 7.97 19.69 35.98
C GLU A 539 8.68 19.59 34.62
N LEU A 540 8.59 20.61 33.78
CA LEU A 540 9.29 20.69 32.49
C LEU A 540 10.78 21.04 32.62
N GLY A 541 11.21 21.54 33.77
CA GLY A 541 12.61 21.90 34.08
C GLY A 541 13.43 20.76 34.68
N ARG A 542 12.81 19.67 35.14
CA ARG A 542 13.53 18.46 35.56
C ARG A 542 14.05 17.76 34.31
N GLU A 543 15.37 17.68 34.16
CA GLU A 543 16.00 16.90 33.08
C GLU A 543 15.38 15.50 33.01
N VAL A 544 14.98 15.10 31.80
CA VAL A 544 14.70 13.69 31.49
C VAL A 544 16.04 12.97 31.64
N GLY A 545 16.27 12.46 32.84
CA GLY A 545 17.44 11.66 33.18
C GLY A 545 17.57 10.48 32.22
N HIS A 546 18.81 10.23 31.83
CA HIS A 546 19.28 9.07 31.09
C HIS A 546 18.43 7.80 31.30
N VAL A 547 17.79 7.34 30.22
CA VAL A 547 17.49 5.93 29.96
C VAL A 547 17.90 5.61 28.53
#